data_AF-A0A821WI75-F1
#
_entry.id   AF-A0A821WI75-F1
#
_cell.length_a   1.000
_cell.length_b   1.000
_cell.length_c   1.000
_cell.angle_alpha   90.00
_cell.angle_beta   90.00
_cell.angle_gamma   90.00
#
_symmetry.space_group_name_H-M   'P 1'
#
loop_
_entity.id
_entity.type
_entity.pdbx_description
1 polymer ?
#
loop_
_entity_poly.entity_id
_entity_poly.type
_entity_poly.pdbx_seq_one_letter_code
_entity_poly.pdbx_strand_id
1 'polypeptide(L)'
;NIGIDMNINKTFPKILIKQSLKFKFYTKVADTRKTNGDIPLDCDILFVCIGQRPYTKDLGLDSVGIKLNQLGRIEVDKNFQGTRKDIYIISDCIQGSM
;
A
#
# COMPACT_ATOMS: atom_id res chain seq x y z
N ASN A 1 -3.14 -15.05 -6.79
CA ASN A 1 -3.50 -14.38 -5.53
C ASN A 1 -2.35 -14.56 -4.56
N ILE A 2 -1.57 -13.52 -4.36
CA ILE A 2 -0.33 -13.57 -3.59
C ILE A 2 -0.62 -12.92 -2.23
N GLY A 3 -0.53 -13.67 -1.14
CA GLY A 3 -0.51 -13.13 0.22
C GLY A 3 -1.41 -13.82 1.25
N ILE A 4 -2.56 -14.39 0.86
CA ILE A 4 -3.52 -15.02 1.79
C ILE A 4 -3.96 -16.38 1.23
N ASP A 5 -4.06 -17.39 2.11
CA ASP A 5 -4.60 -18.70 1.79
C ASP A 5 -6.04 -18.64 1.22
N MET A 6 -6.35 -19.51 0.26
CA MET A 6 -7.62 -19.47 -0.46
C MET A 6 -8.83 -19.85 0.40
N ASN A 7 -8.67 -20.75 1.37
CA ASN A 7 -9.75 -21.13 2.27
C ASN A 7 -10.05 -20.01 3.26
N ILE A 8 -9.01 -19.32 3.75
CA ILE A 8 -9.16 -18.14 4.60
C ILE A 8 -9.83 -17.00 3.82
N ASN A 9 -9.39 -16.73 2.58
CA ASN A 9 -9.95 -15.70 1.73
C ASN A 9 -11.46 -15.90 1.46
N LYS A 10 -11.93 -17.14 1.38
CA LYS A 10 -13.36 -17.45 1.20
C LYS A 10 -14.16 -17.38 2.50
N THR A 11 -13.55 -17.72 3.64
CA THR A 11 -14.27 -17.89 4.91
C THR A 11 -14.34 -16.59 5.69
N PHE A 12 -13.25 -15.80 5.69
CA PHE A 12 -13.15 -14.58 6.47
C PHE A 12 -14.18 -13.50 6.08
N PRO A 13 -14.38 -13.15 4.79
CA PRO A 13 -15.41 -12.20 4.39
C PRO A 13 -16.82 -12.65 4.79
N LYS A 14 -17.10 -13.96 4.79
CA LYS A 14 -18.42 -14.49 5.21
C LYS A 14 -18.70 -14.20 6.68
N ILE A 15 -17.69 -14.28 7.55
CA ILE A 15 -17.82 -13.95 8.97
C ILE A 15 -18.08 -12.45 9.14
N LEU A 16 -17.33 -11.60 8.42
CA LEU A 16 -17.51 -10.14 8.46
C LEU A 16 -18.89 -9.71 7.93
N ILE A 17 -19.41 -10.36 6.89
CA ILE A 17 -20.76 -10.13 6.38
C ILE A 17 -21.82 -10.48 7.43
N LYS A 18 -21.64 -11.56 8.19
CA LYS A 18 -22.52 -11.89 9.34
C LYS A 18 -22.46 -10.82 10.44
N GLN A 19 -21.34 -10.09 10.55
CA GLN A 19 -21.17 -8.93 11.43
C GLN A 19 -21.65 -7.61 10.79
N SER A 20 -22.43 -7.68 9.71
CA SER A 20 -23.03 -6.54 9.00
C SER A 20 -22.07 -5.69 8.16
N LEU A 21 -20.82 -6.12 7.93
CA LEU A 21 -19.94 -5.46 6.98
C LEU A 21 -20.35 -5.79 5.53
N LYS A 22 -20.50 -4.75 4.70
CA LYS A 22 -20.89 -4.87 3.29
C LYS A 22 -19.64 -4.78 2.41
N PHE A 23 -19.45 -5.75 1.52
CA PHE A 23 -18.34 -5.78 0.57
C PHE A 23 -18.84 -5.63 -0.86
N LYS A 24 -18.19 -4.77 -1.63
CA LYS A 24 -18.34 -4.66 -3.09
C LYS A 24 -17.02 -5.05 -3.75
N PHE A 25 -16.82 -6.35 -4.00
CA PHE A 25 -15.64 -6.84 -4.72
C PHE A 25 -15.71 -6.52 -6.22
N TYR A 26 -14.58 -6.60 -6.92
CA TYR A 26 -14.49 -6.32 -8.36
C TYR A 26 -15.07 -4.96 -8.77
N THR A 27 -15.08 -3.99 -7.85
CA THR A 27 -15.64 -2.65 -8.05
C THR A 27 -14.50 -1.65 -8.06
N LYS A 28 -14.32 -0.95 -9.17
CA LYS A 28 -13.35 0.16 -9.28
C LYS A 28 -14.03 1.46 -8.88
N VAL A 29 -13.44 2.19 -7.93
CA VAL A 29 -13.85 3.56 -7.62
C VAL A 29 -13.25 4.48 -8.69
N ALA A 30 -14.11 5.19 -9.42
CA ALA A 30 -13.68 6.07 -10.51
C ALA A 30 -13.39 7.51 -10.05
N ASP A 31 -14.21 8.03 -9.14
CA ASP A 31 -14.14 9.41 -8.66
C ASP A 31 -14.75 9.49 -7.24
N THR A 32 -14.38 10.52 -6.47
CA THR A 32 -14.95 10.83 -5.16
C THR A 32 -15.17 12.33 -5.02
N ARG A 33 -16.33 12.74 -4.48
CA ARG A 33 -16.69 14.16 -4.33
C ARG A 33 -17.32 14.41 -2.97
N LYS A 34 -16.93 15.53 -2.33
CA LYS A 34 -17.62 16.04 -1.14
C LYS A 34 -18.83 16.84 -1.60
N THR A 35 -20.03 16.29 -1.39
CA THR A 35 -21.31 16.89 -1.79
C THR A 35 -22.39 16.54 -0.78
N ASN A 36 -23.49 17.29 -0.76
CA ASN A 36 -24.61 17.07 0.16
C ASN A 36 -25.70 16.18 -0.47
N GLY A 37 -25.36 14.93 -0.78
CA GLY A 37 -26.36 13.87 -0.98
C GLY A 37 -26.81 13.56 -2.42
N ASP A 38 -25.97 13.80 -3.44
CA ASP A 38 -26.38 13.64 -4.85
C ASP A 38 -25.47 12.69 -5.65
N ILE A 39 -25.00 11.61 -5.01
CA ILE A 39 -24.15 10.59 -5.62
C ILE A 39 -24.65 9.16 -5.36
N PRO A 40 -24.37 8.19 -6.26
CA PRO A 40 -24.91 6.81 -6.18
C PRO A 40 -24.47 5.99 -4.95
N LEU A 41 -23.42 6.43 -4.25
CA LEU A 41 -22.95 5.83 -3.01
C LEU A 41 -22.48 6.97 -2.11
N ASP A 42 -23.33 7.34 -1.16
CA ASP A 42 -23.07 8.36 -0.16
C ASP A 42 -22.58 7.75 1.16
N CYS A 43 -21.78 8.52 1.89
CA CYS A 43 -21.31 8.20 3.23
C CYS A 43 -20.83 9.47 3.92
N ASP A 44 -20.87 9.49 5.25
CA ASP A 44 -20.35 10.62 6.04
C ASP A 44 -18.81 10.63 6.05
N ILE A 45 -18.19 9.44 6.05
CA ILE A 45 -16.75 9.26 6.17
C ILE A 45 -16.27 8.27 5.11
N LEU A 46 -15.27 8.71 4.34
CA LEU A 46 -14.55 7.86 3.39
C LEU A 46 -13.13 7.55 3.93
N PHE A 47 -12.86 6.26 4.15
CA PHE A 47 -11.53 5.77 4.54
C PHE A 47 -10.78 5.21 3.33
N VAL A 48 -9.64 5.81 2.99
CA VAL A 48 -8.84 5.44 1.79
C VAL A 48 -7.63 4.59 2.19
N CYS A 49 -7.72 3.28 1.98
CA CYS A 49 -6.68 2.31 2.36
C CYS A 49 -6.32 1.36 1.22
N ILE A 50 -5.78 1.91 0.13
CA ILE A 50 -5.50 1.17 -1.10
C ILE A 50 -4.08 0.58 -1.17
N GLY A 51 -3.24 0.86 -0.17
CA GLY A 51 -1.86 0.41 -0.11
C GLY A 51 -0.93 1.49 0.45
N GLN A 52 0.34 1.12 0.61
CA GLN A 52 1.41 2.00 1.11
C GLN A 52 2.48 2.19 0.03
N ARG A 53 3.22 3.29 0.10
CA ARG A 53 4.33 3.60 -0.80
C ARG A 53 5.56 3.99 0.03
N PRO A 54 6.78 3.68 -0.43
CA PRO A 54 7.99 4.10 0.26
C PRO A 54 8.04 5.63 0.36
N TYR A 55 8.43 6.14 1.53
CA TYR A 55 8.60 7.56 1.76
C TYR A 55 10.10 7.90 1.75
N THR A 56 10.58 8.39 0.60
CA THR A 56 12.00 8.69 0.36
C THR A 56 12.26 10.18 0.07
N LYS A 57 11.25 11.02 0.24
CA LYS A 57 11.32 12.46 -0.01
C LYS A 57 12.23 13.14 1.01
N ASP A 58 13.04 14.08 0.53
CA ASP A 58 13.89 14.96 1.35
C ASP A 58 14.94 14.23 2.22
N LEU A 59 15.30 12.99 1.87
CA LEU A 59 16.35 12.21 2.53
C LEU A 59 17.78 12.50 2.01
N GLY A 60 17.92 13.38 1.03
CA GLY A 60 19.22 13.71 0.45
C GLY A 60 19.85 12.58 -0.38
N LEU A 61 19.07 11.60 -0.84
CA LEU A 61 19.56 10.42 -1.56
C LEU A 61 20.42 10.78 -2.78
N ASP A 62 20.03 11.81 -3.53
CA ASP A 62 20.78 12.30 -4.69
C ASP A 62 22.18 12.80 -4.31
N SER A 63 22.31 13.49 -3.16
CA SER A 63 23.59 14.02 -2.68
C SER A 63 24.60 12.92 -2.32
N VAL A 64 24.11 11.74 -1.96
CA VAL A 64 24.92 10.56 -1.63
C VAL A 64 24.91 9.49 -2.73
N GLY A 65 24.35 9.80 -3.90
CA GLY A 65 24.34 8.92 -5.07
C GLY A 65 23.48 7.66 -4.94
N ILE A 66 22.45 7.66 -4.08
CA ILE A 66 21.51 6.55 -3.92
C ILE A 66 20.37 6.69 -4.91
N LYS A 67 20.12 5.64 -5.70
CA LYS A 67 19.06 5.61 -6.71
C LYS A 67 17.82 4.87 -6.21
N LEU A 68 16.66 5.30 -6.72
CA LEU A 68 15.37 4.65 -6.51
C LEU A 68 14.99 3.81 -7.74
N ASN A 69 14.24 2.73 -7.53
CA ASN A 69 13.62 1.99 -8.62
C ASN A 69 12.29 2.63 -9.07
N GLN A 70 11.64 2.02 -10.07
CA GLN A 70 10.37 2.51 -10.63
C GLN A 70 9.20 2.58 -9.63
N LEU A 71 9.29 1.86 -8.50
CA LEU A 71 8.31 1.87 -7.42
C LEU A 71 8.68 2.84 -6.29
N GLY A 72 9.74 3.64 -6.46
CA GLY A 72 10.22 4.61 -5.47
C GLY A 72 10.99 4.00 -4.30
N ARG A 73 11.38 2.71 -4.39
CA ARG A 73 12.13 2.00 -3.35
C ARG A 73 13.63 2.14 -3.56
N ILE A 74 14.40 2.09 -2.48
CA ILE A 74 15.85 2.02 -2.51
C ILE A 74 16.27 0.58 -2.81
N GLU A 75 17.17 0.40 -3.79
CA GLU A 75 17.74 -0.91 -4.09
C GLU A 75 18.84 -1.26 -3.08
N VAL A 76 18.77 -2.46 -2.53
CA VAL A 76 19.74 -2.98 -1.56
C VAL A 76 20.16 -4.40 -1.89
N ASP A 77 21.34 -4.79 -1.42
CA ASP A 77 21.79 -6.17 -1.44
C ASP A 77 21.25 -7.00 -0.25
N LYS A 78 21.73 -8.25 -0.13
CA LYS A 78 21.32 -9.19 0.94
C LYS A 78 21.73 -8.74 2.35
N ASN A 79 22.67 -7.81 2.46
CA ASN A 79 23.14 -7.23 3.71
C ASN A 79 22.48 -5.87 3.98
N PHE A 80 21.43 -5.52 3.24
CA PHE A 80 20.68 -4.26 3.36
C PHE A 80 21.49 -3.01 2.97
N GLN A 81 22.53 -3.17 2.15
CA GLN A 81 23.38 -2.05 1.70
C GLN A 81 22.99 -1.61 0.29
N GLY A 82 22.93 -0.31 0.07
CA GLY A 82 22.69 0.26 -1.26
C GLY A 82 23.96 0.37 -2.11
N THR A 83 23.98 1.35 -3.02
CA THR A 83 25.17 1.72 -3.81
C THR A 83 26.35 2.11 -2.90
N ARG A 84 26.06 2.78 -1.78
CA ARG A 84 27.02 3.10 -0.72
C ARG A 84 27.02 1.99 0.33
N LYS A 85 28.16 1.33 0.54
CA LYS A 85 28.29 0.17 1.46
C LYS A 85 28.35 0.54 2.94
N ASP A 86 28.56 1.80 3.25
CA ASP A 86 28.51 2.37 4.59
C ASP A 86 27.11 2.89 4.97
N ILE A 87 26.12 2.78 4.06
CA ILE A 87 24.72 3.14 4.32
C ILE A 87 23.85 1.88 4.22
N TYR A 88 23.04 1.66 5.26
CA TYR A 88 22.10 0.55 5.34
C TYR A 88 20.66 1.07 5.28
N ILE A 89 19.80 0.36 4.56
CA ILE A 89 18.39 0.70 4.41
C ILE A 89 17.55 -0.56 4.68
N ILE A 90 16.61 -0.44 5.61
CA ILE A 90 15.75 -1.53 6.05
C ILE A 90 14.27 -1.12 5.97
N SER A 91 13.37 -2.10 6.08
CA SER A 91 11.91 -1.90 6.13
C SER A 91 11.31 -1.31 4.85
N ASP A 92 10.25 -0.52 4.97
CA ASP A 92 9.24 -0.22 3.94
C ASP A 92 9.79 0.54 2.73
N CYS A 93 11.01 1.09 2.86
CA CYS A 93 11.70 1.78 1.76
C CYS A 93 12.42 0.83 0.80
N ILE A 94 12.52 -0.47 1.09
CA ILE A 94 13.18 -1.48 0.23
C ILE A 94 12.20 -2.53 -0.29
N GLN A 95 12.69 -3.48 -1.10
CA GLN A 95 11.88 -4.62 -1.53
C GLN A 95 11.63 -5.58 -0.37
N GLY A 96 10.37 -5.96 -0.16
CA GLY A 96 9.97 -6.90 0.89
C GLY A 96 8.46 -6.90 1.09
N SER A 97 8.01 -7.70 2.05
CA SER A 97 6.66 -7.53 2.62
C SER A 97 6.68 -6.29 3.51
N MET A 98 5.66 -5.46 3.36
CA MET A 98 5.27 -4.45 4.34
C MET A 98 4.10 -5.00 5.16
#